data_AF-A0A1E4YCP8-F1
#
_entry.id   AF-A0A1E4YCP8-F1
#
_cell.length_a   1.000
_cell.length_b   1.000
_cell.length_c   1.000
_cell.angle_alpha   90.00
_cell.angle_beta   90.00
_cell.angle_gamma   90.00
#
_symmetry.space_group_name_H-M   'P 1'
#
loop_
_entity.id
_entity.type
_entity.pdbx_description
1 polymer ?
#
loop_
_entity_poly.entity_id
_entity_poly.type
_entity_poly.pdbx_seq_one_letter_code
_entity_poly.pdbx_strand_id
1 'polypeptide(L)'
;MSEKAKNELASVFFANGEGFLPHASAADSRDGGESCYAIAIACELVLKAFLLTQGWSDDRCRREIRHDLATGLVRAQEAGLTGTPNELGYVIGVLNSYYPKHAFDRFIAPVGDPTFPLRARSVISQVFELVRPYVEDPARR
;
A
#
# COMPACT_ATOMS: atom_id res chain seq x y z
N MET A 1 -1.99 23.66 3.96
CA MET A 1 -1.85 22.71 5.08
C MET A 1 -0.44 22.86 5.63
N SER A 2 -0.26 22.97 6.96
CA SER A 2 1.07 23.07 7.57
C SER A 2 1.80 21.72 7.52
N GLU A 3 3.13 21.75 7.62
CA GLU A 3 3.94 20.51 7.66
C GLU A 3 3.56 19.61 8.84
N LYS A 4 3.26 20.20 10.00
CA LYS A 4 2.76 19.44 11.17
C LYS A 4 1.48 18.66 10.84
N ALA A 5 0.52 19.29 10.17
CA ALA A 5 -0.75 18.65 9.81
C ALA A 5 -0.56 17.54 8.76
N LYS A 6 0.39 17.69 7.82
CA LYS A 6 0.75 16.62 6.88
C LYS A 6 1.34 15.41 7.60
N ASN A 7 2.19 15.64 8.61
CA ASN A 7 2.83 14.58 9.39
C ASN A 7 1.84 13.79 10.24
N GLU A 8 0.90 14.50 10.88
CA GLU A 8 -0.20 13.87 11.60
C GLU A 8 -1.05 13.02 10.65
N LEU A 9 -1.35 13.54 9.45
CA LEU A 9 -2.11 12.80 8.46
C LEU A 9 -1.34 11.58 7.90
N ALA A 10 -0.03 11.71 7.68
CA ALA A 10 0.82 10.59 7.29
C ALA A 10 0.77 9.47 8.33
N SER A 11 0.83 9.83 9.62
CA SER A 11 0.72 8.88 10.74
C SER A 11 -0.65 8.20 10.78
N VAL A 12 -1.73 8.94 10.53
CA VAL A 12 -3.09 8.38 10.45
C VAL A 12 -3.21 7.42 9.27
N PHE A 13 -2.70 7.77 8.10
CA PHE A 13 -2.75 6.90 6.92
C PHE A 13 -1.95 5.62 7.14
N PHE A 14 -0.76 5.75 7.72
CA PHE A 14 0.09 4.62 8.05
C PHE A 14 -0.62 3.67 9.03
N ALA A 15 -1.12 4.18 10.16
CA ALA A 15 -1.81 3.37 11.18
C ALA A 15 -3.09 2.72 10.63
N ASN A 16 -3.88 3.44 9.83
CA ASN A 16 -5.05 2.87 9.18
C ASN A 16 -4.66 1.76 8.20
N GLY A 17 -3.60 1.98 7.41
CA GLY A 17 -3.05 0.99 6.49
C GLY A 17 -2.63 -0.29 7.20
N GLU A 18 -1.94 -0.18 8.34
CA GLU A 18 -1.57 -1.34 9.16
C GLU A 18 -2.82 -2.10 9.64
N GLY A 19 -3.87 -1.37 10.05
CA GLY A 19 -5.14 -1.97 10.46
C GLY A 19 -5.88 -2.74 9.36
N PHE A 20 -5.65 -2.42 8.08
CA PHE A 20 -6.18 -3.16 6.94
C PHE A 20 -5.34 -4.37 6.54
N LEU A 21 -4.09 -4.46 6.99
CA LEU A 21 -3.22 -5.58 6.62
C LEU A 21 -3.63 -6.84 7.41
N PRO A 22 -4.19 -7.88 6.77
CA PRO A 22 -4.69 -9.03 7.49
C PRO A 22 -3.56 -9.80 8.22
N HIS A 23 -3.93 -10.44 9.33
CA HIS A 23 -3.08 -11.45 9.94
C HIS A 23 -2.79 -12.58 8.96
N ALA A 24 -1.60 -13.19 9.05
CA ALA A 24 -1.18 -14.24 8.13
C ALA A 24 -2.18 -15.41 8.08
N SER A 25 -2.77 -15.80 9.22
CA SER A 25 -3.78 -16.86 9.28
C SER A 25 -5.10 -16.50 8.59
N ALA A 26 -5.44 -15.21 8.50
CA ALA A 26 -6.65 -14.74 7.81
C ALA A 26 -6.42 -14.66 6.29
N ALA A 27 -5.21 -14.29 5.86
CA ALA A 27 -4.84 -14.25 4.45
C ALA A 27 -4.71 -15.65 3.81
N ASP A 28 -4.56 -16.71 4.63
CA ASP A 28 -4.61 -18.12 4.20
C ASP A 28 -6.04 -18.69 4.13
N SER A 29 -7.05 -17.88 4.50
CA SER A 29 -8.45 -18.34 4.50
C SER A 29 -9.03 -18.42 3.09
N ARG A 30 -10.18 -19.11 2.96
CA ARG A 30 -10.86 -19.35 1.66
C ARG A 30 -11.35 -18.08 0.97
N ASP A 31 -11.28 -16.91 1.59
CA ASP A 31 -11.65 -15.63 0.99
C ASP A 31 -10.42 -14.80 0.57
N GLY A 32 -9.78 -15.28 -0.51
CA GLY A 32 -8.65 -14.58 -1.11
C GLY A 32 -9.01 -13.21 -1.70
N GLY A 33 -10.27 -13.02 -2.12
CA GLY A 33 -10.75 -11.76 -2.68
C GLY A 33 -10.83 -10.66 -1.63
N GLU A 34 -11.52 -10.92 -0.51
CA GLU A 34 -11.58 -9.98 0.62
C GLU A 34 -10.18 -9.66 1.17
N SER A 35 -9.34 -10.70 1.33
CA SER A 35 -7.96 -10.53 1.78
C SER A 35 -7.16 -9.62 0.84
N CYS A 36 -7.22 -9.85 -0.47
CA CYS A 36 -6.51 -9.02 -1.45
C CYS A 36 -7.08 -7.61 -1.55
N TYR A 37 -8.39 -7.41 -1.32
CA TYR A 37 -8.97 -6.07 -1.25
C TYR A 37 -8.42 -5.29 -0.05
N ALA A 38 -8.38 -5.90 1.13
CA ALA A 38 -7.81 -5.29 2.33
C ALA A 38 -6.31 -4.98 2.15
N ILE A 39 -5.55 -5.91 1.55
CA ILE A 39 -4.13 -5.70 1.23
C ILE A 39 -3.93 -4.54 0.23
N ALA A 40 -4.82 -4.39 -0.76
CA ALA A 40 -4.77 -3.27 -1.71
C ALA A 40 -5.02 -1.91 -1.02
N ILE A 41 -5.98 -1.85 -0.08
CA ILE A 41 -6.21 -0.66 0.76
C ILE A 41 -4.97 -0.35 1.59
N ALA A 42 -4.38 -1.37 2.25
CA ALA A 42 -3.17 -1.21 3.03
C ALA A 42 -2.00 -0.66 2.17
N CYS A 43 -1.83 -1.18 0.95
CA CYS A 43 -0.84 -0.71 -0.02
C CYS A 43 -1.07 0.75 -0.44
N GLU A 44 -2.32 1.14 -0.74
CA GLU A 44 -2.67 2.52 -1.06
C GLU A 44 -2.29 3.47 0.08
N LEU A 45 -2.68 3.12 1.31
CA LEU A 45 -2.49 3.97 2.47
C LEU A 45 -1.02 4.13 2.86
N VAL A 46 -0.21 3.08 2.80
CA VAL A 46 1.23 3.19 3.12
C VAL A 46 1.98 4.02 2.08
N LEU A 47 1.64 3.90 0.79
CA LEU A 47 2.24 4.72 -0.27
C LEU A 47 1.85 6.19 -0.11
N LYS A 48 0.58 6.49 0.21
CA LYS A 48 0.14 7.86 0.49
C LYS A 48 0.76 8.42 1.76
N ALA A 49 0.92 7.61 2.81
CA ALA A 49 1.61 8.01 4.02
C ALA A 49 3.04 8.47 3.71
N PHE A 50 3.81 7.68 2.96
CA PHE A 50 5.13 8.09 2.49
C PHE A 50 5.09 9.40 1.70
N LEU A 51 4.19 9.53 0.73
CA LEU A 51 4.12 10.75 -0.09
C LEU A 51 3.78 12.01 0.72
N LEU A 52 2.95 11.89 1.76
CA LEU A 52 2.67 12.97 2.70
C LEU A 52 3.94 13.40 3.45
N THR A 53 4.82 12.46 3.84
CA THR A 53 6.12 12.81 4.45
C THR A 53 7.06 13.48 3.45
N GLN A 54 6.88 13.24 2.15
CA GLN A 54 7.57 13.91 1.05
C GLN A 54 6.88 15.21 0.60
N GLY A 55 6.00 15.77 1.44
CA GLY A 55 5.39 17.07 1.25
C GLY A 55 4.16 17.09 0.33
N TRP A 56 3.70 15.93 -0.18
CA TRP A 56 2.43 15.87 -0.91
C TRP A 56 1.26 16.27 -0.03
N SER A 57 0.15 16.67 -0.65
CA SER A 57 -1.13 16.87 0.04
C SER A 57 -2.04 15.66 -0.18
N ASP A 58 -2.97 15.44 0.75
CA ASP A 58 -4.02 14.43 0.60
C ASP A 58 -4.82 14.64 -0.69
N ASP A 59 -5.18 15.89 -0.98
CA ASP A 59 -5.90 16.24 -2.19
C ASP A 59 -5.12 15.91 -3.48
N ARG A 60 -3.78 16.07 -3.47
CA ARG A 60 -2.92 15.59 -4.57
C ARG A 60 -2.93 14.06 -4.65
N CYS A 61 -2.78 13.36 -3.52
CA CYS A 61 -2.84 11.90 -3.46
C CYS A 61 -4.18 11.37 -4.00
N ARG A 62 -5.30 12.01 -3.65
CA ARG A 62 -6.64 11.63 -4.12
C ARG A 62 -6.81 11.82 -5.63
N ARG A 63 -6.29 12.90 -6.20
CA ARG A 63 -6.42 13.18 -7.64
C ARG A 63 -5.50 12.32 -8.50
N GLU A 64 -4.25 12.15 -8.08
CA GLU A 64 -3.24 11.49 -8.91
C GLU A 64 -3.15 9.99 -8.69
N ILE A 65 -3.40 9.49 -7.48
CA ILE A 65 -3.24 8.06 -7.15
C ILE A 65 -4.61 7.40 -7.08
N ARG A 66 -5.53 7.95 -6.28
CA ARG A 66 -6.84 7.32 -6.01
C ARG A 66 -6.64 5.83 -5.65
N HIS A 67 -7.18 4.91 -6.44
CA HIS A 67 -7.07 3.45 -6.28
C HIS A 67 -6.10 2.82 -7.30
N ASP A 68 -5.23 3.62 -7.94
CA ASP A 68 -4.18 3.15 -8.84
C ASP A 68 -2.86 2.97 -8.08
N LEU A 69 -2.62 1.75 -7.63
CA LEU A 69 -1.44 1.36 -6.88
C LEU A 69 -0.16 1.48 -7.70
N ALA A 70 -0.24 1.24 -9.02
CA ALA A 70 0.92 1.34 -9.89
C ALA A 70 1.39 2.80 -10.01
N THR A 71 0.44 3.72 -10.21
CA THR A 71 0.75 5.16 -10.17
C THR A 71 1.26 5.55 -8.78
N GLY A 72 0.65 5.05 -7.70
CA GLY A 72 1.13 5.29 -6.33
C GLY A 72 2.59 4.89 -6.10
N LEU A 73 2.99 3.69 -6.57
CA LEU A 73 4.38 3.23 -6.45
C LEU A 73 5.34 4.11 -7.26
N VAL A 74 5.01 4.42 -8.53
CA VAL A 74 5.84 5.27 -9.38
C VAL A 74 6.08 6.62 -8.69
N ARG A 75 5.01 7.25 -8.16
CA ARG A 75 5.13 8.53 -7.45
C ARG A 75 5.98 8.43 -6.19
N ALA A 76 5.83 7.35 -5.42
CA ALA A 76 6.65 7.12 -4.23
C ALA A 76 8.14 6.96 -4.61
N GLN A 77 8.45 6.23 -5.67
CA GLN A 77 9.82 6.05 -6.17
C GLN A 77 10.41 7.37 -6.69
N GLU A 78 9.65 8.14 -7.47
CA GLU A 78 10.05 9.48 -7.93
C GLU A 78 10.30 10.45 -6.76
N ALA A 79 9.57 10.28 -5.65
CA ALA A 79 9.75 11.03 -4.42
C ALA A 79 10.85 10.45 -3.50
N GLY A 80 11.61 9.45 -3.95
CA GLY A 80 12.79 8.94 -3.25
C GLY A 80 12.60 7.65 -2.45
N LEU A 81 11.46 6.97 -2.56
CA LEU A 81 11.29 5.64 -1.95
C LEU A 81 12.20 4.63 -2.67
N THR A 82 13.22 4.15 -1.96
CA THR A 82 14.20 3.17 -2.46
C THR A 82 14.21 1.92 -1.59
N GLY A 83 14.83 0.83 -2.05
CA GLY A 83 14.90 -0.43 -1.28
C GLY A 83 13.57 -1.18 -1.19
N THR A 84 12.65 -0.93 -2.13
CA THR A 84 11.37 -1.67 -2.19
C THR A 84 11.60 -3.17 -2.42
N PRO A 85 10.74 -4.05 -1.87
CA PRO A 85 10.87 -5.50 -2.09
C PRO A 85 10.84 -5.83 -3.58
N ASN A 86 11.70 -6.74 -4.04
CA ASN A 86 11.81 -7.12 -5.46
C ASN A 86 10.47 -7.56 -6.08
N GLU A 87 9.61 -8.19 -5.28
CA GLU A 87 8.30 -8.70 -5.73
C GLU A 87 7.19 -7.63 -5.74
N LEU A 88 7.45 -6.40 -5.25
CA LEU A 88 6.43 -5.38 -5.09
C LEU A 88 5.73 -5.01 -6.40
N GLY A 89 6.49 -4.90 -7.49
CA GLY A 89 5.93 -4.59 -8.81
C GLY A 89 4.94 -5.67 -9.29
N TYR A 90 5.24 -6.94 -9.05
CA TYR A 90 4.34 -8.06 -9.39
C TYR A 90 3.07 -8.03 -8.54
N VAL A 91 3.22 -7.89 -7.21
CA VAL A 91 2.08 -7.81 -6.28
C VAL A 91 1.16 -6.65 -6.64
N ILE A 92 1.72 -5.46 -6.88
CA ILE A 92 0.94 -4.30 -7.31
C ILE A 92 0.27 -4.56 -8.66
N GLY A 93 0.95 -5.15 -9.64
CA GLY A 93 0.35 -5.46 -10.94
C GLY A 93 -0.91 -6.33 -10.83
N VAL A 94 -0.86 -7.37 -9.99
CA VAL A 94 -2.03 -8.23 -9.74
C VAL A 94 -3.14 -7.47 -9.01
N LEU A 95 -2.84 -6.83 -7.88
CA LEU A 95 -3.85 -6.08 -7.12
C LEU A 95 -4.47 -4.94 -7.93
N ASN A 96 -3.67 -4.21 -8.69
CA ASN A 96 -4.11 -3.06 -9.50
C ASN A 96 -4.98 -3.47 -10.70
N SER A 97 -4.99 -4.75 -11.09
CA SER A 97 -5.91 -5.25 -12.11
C SER A 97 -7.37 -5.28 -11.61
N TYR A 98 -7.57 -5.33 -10.29
CA TYR A 98 -8.88 -5.41 -9.63
C TYR A 98 -9.25 -4.13 -8.86
N TYR A 99 -8.28 -3.51 -8.19
CA TYR A 99 -8.53 -2.45 -7.20
C TYR A 99 -9.17 -1.16 -7.76
N PRO A 100 -8.71 -0.58 -8.89
CA PRO A 100 -9.36 0.58 -9.50
C PRO A 100 -10.84 0.36 -9.87
N LYS A 101 -11.24 -0.90 -10.05
CA LYS A 101 -12.59 -1.31 -10.44
C LYS A 101 -13.42 -1.84 -9.28
N HIS A 102 -12.85 -1.94 -8.07
CA HIS A 102 -13.43 -2.61 -6.92
C HIS A 102 -13.94 -4.04 -7.22
N ALA A 103 -13.22 -4.78 -8.09
CA ALA A 103 -13.68 -6.05 -8.66
C ALA A 103 -13.14 -7.31 -7.93
N PHE A 104 -12.85 -7.21 -6.63
CA PHE A 104 -12.29 -8.32 -5.85
C PHE A 104 -13.29 -9.45 -5.56
N ASP A 105 -14.58 -9.20 -5.77
CA ASP A 105 -15.63 -10.23 -5.81
C ASP A 105 -15.36 -11.30 -6.88
N ARG A 106 -14.56 -10.97 -7.90
CA ARG A 106 -14.16 -11.85 -9.01
C ARG A 106 -12.69 -12.21 -8.96
N PHE A 107 -12.04 -12.00 -7.82
CA PHE A 107 -10.61 -12.26 -7.70
C PHE A 107 -10.33 -13.74 -7.92
N ILE A 108 -9.36 -14.00 -8.80
CA ILE A 108 -8.79 -15.33 -9.02
C ILE A 108 -7.28 -15.19 -8.81
N ALA A 109 -6.74 -16.02 -7.92
CA ALA A 109 -5.30 -16.07 -7.70
C ALA A 109 -4.57 -16.36 -9.03
N PRO A 110 -3.41 -15.74 -9.29
CA PRO A 110 -2.65 -15.97 -10.52
C PRO A 110 -2.34 -17.46 -10.72
N VAL A 111 -2.39 -17.91 -11.97
CA VAL A 111 -2.02 -19.29 -12.32
C VAL A 111 -0.57 -19.56 -11.90
N GLY A 112 -0.36 -20.60 -11.10
CA GLY A 112 0.95 -20.94 -10.54
C GLY A 112 1.31 -20.22 -9.24
N ASP A 113 0.46 -19.33 -8.73
CA ASP A 113 0.63 -18.66 -7.43
C ASP A 113 -0.66 -18.70 -6.60
N PRO A 114 -1.14 -19.91 -6.19
CA PRO A 114 -2.35 -20.04 -5.39
C PRO A 114 -2.24 -19.39 -4.00
N THR A 115 -1.01 -19.15 -3.51
CA THR A 115 -0.72 -18.49 -2.24
C THR A 115 -0.46 -17.00 -2.40
N PHE A 116 -0.85 -16.40 -3.54
CA PHE A 116 -0.71 -14.97 -3.81
C PHE A 116 -1.20 -14.07 -2.66
N PRO A 117 -2.36 -14.30 -1.99
CA PRO A 117 -2.78 -13.44 -0.89
C PRO A 117 -1.77 -13.37 0.27
N LEU A 118 -1.18 -14.51 0.65
CA LEU A 118 -0.13 -14.57 1.68
C LEU A 118 1.15 -13.85 1.24
N ARG A 119 1.55 -14.07 -0.01
CA ARG A 119 2.72 -13.40 -0.61
C ARG A 119 2.53 -11.90 -0.66
N ALA A 120 1.39 -11.43 -1.17
CA ALA A 120 1.01 -10.04 -1.24
C ALA A 120 1.03 -9.40 0.16
N ARG A 121 0.42 -10.06 1.15
CA ARG A 121 0.47 -9.60 2.56
C ARG A 121 1.90 -9.45 3.07
N SER A 122 2.75 -10.44 2.82
CA SER A 122 4.16 -10.41 3.24
C SER A 122 4.94 -9.25 2.61
N VAL A 123 4.77 -9.06 1.30
CA VAL A 123 5.42 -7.97 0.55
C VAL A 123 4.94 -6.61 1.04
N ILE A 124 3.63 -6.42 1.22
CA ILE A 124 3.08 -5.15 1.72
C ILE A 124 3.52 -4.90 3.16
N SER A 125 3.62 -5.93 4.01
CA SER A 125 4.20 -5.80 5.35
C SER A 125 5.64 -5.26 5.32
N GLN A 126 6.46 -5.69 4.35
CA GLN A 126 7.82 -5.16 4.19
C GLN A 126 7.83 -3.70 3.72
N VAL A 127 6.83 -3.26 2.95
CA VAL A 127 6.67 -1.85 2.59
C VAL A 127 6.34 -1.00 3.82
N PHE A 128 5.50 -1.50 4.74
CA PHE A 128 5.26 -0.81 6.02
C PHE A 128 6.55 -0.65 6.81
N GLU A 129 7.37 -1.70 6.95
CA GLU A 129 8.66 -1.58 7.64
C GLU A 129 9.63 -0.62 6.95
N LEU A 130 9.60 -0.56 5.62
CA LEU A 130 10.39 0.39 4.84
C LEU A 130 9.95 1.84 5.06
N VAL A 131 8.64 2.09 5.13
CA VAL A 131 8.06 3.44 5.24
C VAL A 131 8.03 3.95 6.69
N ARG A 132 7.96 3.05 7.67
CA ARG A 132 7.86 3.37 9.10
C ARG A 132 8.84 4.46 9.56
N PRO A 133 10.14 4.44 9.22
CA PRO A 133 11.08 5.45 9.68
C PRO A 133 10.78 6.85 9.14
N TYR A 134 10.20 6.98 7.95
CA TYR A 134 9.80 8.29 7.39
C TYR A 134 8.61 8.87 8.14
N VAL A 135 7.71 8.02 8.62
CA VAL A 135 6.51 8.45 9.36
C VAL A 135 6.90 8.80 10.80
N GLU A 136 7.71 7.97 11.45
CA GLU A 136 8.08 8.11 12.88
C GLU A 136 9.22 9.11 13.12
N ASP A 137 10.17 9.25 12.19
CA ASP A 137 11.34 10.12 12.33
C ASP A 137 11.38 11.23 11.26
N PRO A 138 11.09 12.49 11.62
CA PRO A 138 11.18 13.63 10.70
C PRO A 138 12.57 13.86 10.11
N ALA A 139 13.65 13.35 10.73
CA ALA A 139 15.03 13.56 10.28
C ALA A 139 15.44 12.67 9.09
N ARG A 140 14.63 11.66 8.72
CA ARG A 140 14.85 10.78 7.56
C ARG A 140 14.08 11.17 6.30
N ARG A 141 13.41 12.33 6.32
CA ARG A 141 12.60 12.85 5.21
C ARG A 141 13.41 13.70 4.26
#